data_AF-A0A3D3PRH8-F1
#
_entry.id   AF-A0A3D3PRH8-F1
#
_cell.length_a   1.000
_cell.length_b   1.000
_cell.length_c   1.000
_cell.angle_alpha   90.00
_cell.angle_beta   90.00
_cell.angle_gamma   90.00
#
_symmetry.space_group_name_H-M   'P 1'
#
loop_
_entity.id
_entity.type
_entity.pdbx_description
1 polymer ?
#
loop_
_entity_poly.entity_id
_entity_poly.type
_entity_poly.pdbx_seq_one_letter_code
_entity_poly.pdbx_strand_id
1 'polypeptide(L)'
;AIYVCGGGAYNADLMRRLQEALRVRLQTAQVRSTEALGVAPNHVEALAFAWLAQRFSERLAGNLAQVTGARGARILGALYPAR
;
A
#
# COMPACT_ATOMS: atom_id res chain seq x y z
N ALA A 1 -13.08 -1.72 7.10
CA ALA A 1 -12.23 -0.70 7.73
C ALA A 1 -11.32 -0.07 6.67
N ILE A 2 -10.81 1.12 6.91
CA ILE A 2 -9.86 1.84 6.06
C ILE A 2 -8.54 1.92 6.82
N TYR A 3 -7.45 1.56 6.16
CA TYR A 3 -6.11 1.55 6.75
C TYR A 3 -5.22 2.59 6.06
N VAL A 4 -4.61 3.45 6.86
CA VAL A 4 -3.79 4.57 6.40
C VAL A 4 -2.31 4.22 6.62
N CYS A 5 -1.48 4.54 5.63
CA CYS A 5 -0.02 4.41 5.68
C CYS A 5 0.66 5.74 5.33
N GLY A 6 2.00 5.77 5.39
CA GLY A 6 2.78 6.99 5.20
C GLY A 6 2.70 7.97 6.38
N GLY A 7 3.36 9.12 6.24
CA GLY A 7 3.47 10.13 7.32
C GLY A 7 2.12 10.68 7.81
N GLY A 8 1.11 10.71 6.93
CA GLY A 8 -0.24 11.17 7.27
C GLY A 8 -0.95 10.31 8.31
N ALA A 9 -0.57 9.04 8.48
CA ALA A 9 -1.14 8.16 9.50
C ALA A 9 -0.84 8.65 10.93
N TYR A 10 0.23 9.42 11.12
CA TYR A 10 0.61 10.01 12.41
C TYR A 10 -0.06 11.38 12.68
N ASN A 11 -0.78 11.94 11.71
CA ASN A 11 -1.49 13.19 11.89
C ASN A 11 -2.90 12.92 12.46
N ALA A 12 -3.06 13.11 13.77
CA ALA A 12 -4.30 12.84 14.47
C ALA A 12 -5.50 13.68 13.96
N ASP A 13 -5.27 14.95 13.59
CA ASP A 13 -6.34 15.82 13.06
C ASP A 13 -6.82 15.34 11.68
N LEU A 14 -5.88 14.95 10.81
CA LEU A 14 -6.20 14.36 9.51
C LEU A 14 -7.01 13.06 9.67
N MET A 15 -6.56 12.16 10.55
CA MET A 15 -7.24 10.87 10.78
C MET A 15 -8.66 11.05 11.33
N ARG A 16 -8.86 12.00 12.25
CA ARG A 16 -10.18 12.36 12.78
C ARG A 16 -11.10 12.91 11.69
N ARG A 17 -10.62 13.86 10.87
CA ARG A 17 -11.40 14.45 9.77
C ARG A 17 -11.76 13.41 8.71
N LEU A 18 -10.85 12.51 8.38
CA LEU A 18 -11.13 11.37 7.49
C LEU A 18 -12.25 10.50 8.05
N GLN A 19 -12.17 10.14 9.33
CA GLN A 19 -13.22 9.34 9.99
C GLN A 19 -14.58 10.03 9.96
N GLU A 20 -14.64 11.34 10.22
CA GLU A 20 -15.87 12.14 10.18
C GLU A 20 -16.45 12.22 8.76
N ALA A 21 -15.63 12.55 7.76
CA ALA A 21 -16.06 12.64 6.37
C ALA A 21 -16.60 11.31 5.85
N LEU A 22 -16.00 10.19 6.26
CA LEU A 22 -16.40 8.86 5.82
C LEU A 22 -17.67 8.35 6.48
N ARG A 23 -18.02 8.81 7.70
CA ARG A 23 -19.28 8.41 8.37
C ARG A 23 -20.52 8.72 7.53
N VAL A 24 -20.48 9.74 6.68
CA VAL A 24 -21.59 10.11 5.80
C VAL A 24 -21.91 9.00 4.78
N ARG A 25 -20.89 8.26 4.32
CA ARG A 25 -21.03 7.24 3.26
C ARG A 25 -20.83 5.81 3.73
N LEU A 26 -20.02 5.62 4.76
CA LEU A 26 -19.56 4.33 5.28
C LEU A 26 -19.68 4.33 6.80
N GLN A 27 -20.92 4.36 7.30
CA GLN A 27 -21.25 4.56 8.73
C GLN A 27 -20.51 3.61 9.68
N THR A 28 -20.21 2.39 9.23
CA THR A 28 -19.53 1.36 10.04
C THR A 28 -18.03 1.26 9.79
N ALA A 29 -17.48 2.00 8.81
CA ALA A 29 -16.06 1.92 8.49
C ALA A 29 -15.22 2.72 9.50
N GLN A 30 -14.26 2.04 10.11
CA GLN A 30 -13.25 2.65 10.95
C GLN A 30 -12.01 3.01 10.14
N VAL A 31 -11.46 4.20 10.37
CA VAL A 31 -10.15 4.64 9.87
C VAL A 31 -9.09 4.29 10.91
N ARG A 32 -8.07 3.52 10.50
CA ARG A 32 -7.01 3.02 11.38
C ARG A 32 -5.63 3.17 10.71
N SER A 33 -4.57 3.20 11.51
CA SER A 33 -3.20 3.02 11.01
C SER A 33 -3.00 1.58 10.50
N THR A 34 -2.09 1.40 9.54
CA THR A 34 -1.63 0.07 9.09
C THR A 34 -0.93 -0.72 10.20
N GLU A 35 -0.55 -0.08 11.31
CA GLU A 35 -0.04 -0.76 12.51
C GLU A 35 -1.06 -1.75 13.09
N ALA A 36 -2.35 -1.46 12.92
CA ALA A 36 -3.42 -2.38 13.31
C ALA A 36 -3.40 -3.71 12.53
N LEU A 37 -2.63 -3.78 11.44
CA LEU A 37 -2.37 -4.98 10.64
C LEU A 37 -0.95 -5.52 10.85
N GLY A 38 -0.18 -4.97 11.80
CA GLY A 38 1.19 -5.40 12.09
C GLY A 38 2.27 -4.77 11.22
N VAL A 39 1.95 -3.76 10.40
CA VAL A 39 2.92 -3.07 9.54
C VAL A 39 2.99 -1.59 9.91
N ALA A 40 4.19 -1.11 10.28
CA ALA A 40 4.38 0.31 10.57
C ALA A 40 4.06 1.17 9.31
N PRO A 41 3.39 2.34 9.45
CA PRO A 41 2.86 3.11 8.33
C PRO A 41 3.93 3.58 7.36
N ASN A 42 5.09 3.94 7.90
CA ASN A 42 6.28 4.37 7.16
C ASN A 42 7.01 3.22 6.46
N HIS A 43 6.74 1.96 6.80
CA HIS A 43 7.39 0.79 6.20
C HIS A 43 6.60 0.21 5.02
N VAL A 44 5.33 0.57 4.85
CA VAL A 44 4.45 -0.01 3.81
C VAL A 44 5.06 0.13 2.41
N GLU A 45 5.54 1.31 2.06
CA GLU A 45 6.15 1.55 0.74
C GLU A 45 7.45 0.76 0.54
N ALA A 46 8.34 0.75 1.55
CA ALA A 46 9.60 -0.01 1.47
C ALA A 46 9.34 -1.52 1.34
N LEU A 47 8.39 -2.06 2.10
CA LEU A 47 7.97 -3.45 2.00
C LEU A 47 7.35 -3.77 0.63
N ALA A 48 6.60 -2.84 0.03
CA ALA A 48 6.06 -3.02 -1.32
C ALA A 48 7.18 -3.14 -2.38
N PHE A 49 8.25 -2.34 -2.28
CA PHE A 49 9.40 -2.48 -3.16
C PHE A 49 10.19 -3.77 -2.91
N ALA A 50 10.38 -4.17 -1.65
CA ALA A 50 11.00 -5.46 -1.32
C ALA A 50 10.18 -6.63 -1.89
N TRP A 51 8.85 -6.56 -1.80
CA TRP A 51 7.95 -7.53 -2.42
C TRP A 51 8.08 -7.52 -3.94
N LEU A 52 8.15 -6.35 -4.60
CA LEU A 52 8.38 -6.28 -6.05
C LEU A 52 9.70 -6.94 -6.48
N ALA A 53 10.76 -6.79 -5.68
CA ALA A 53 12.02 -7.49 -5.92
C ALA A 53 11.85 -9.02 -5.81
N GLN A 54 11.15 -9.51 -4.79
CA GLN A 54 10.82 -10.94 -4.67
C GLN A 54 10.03 -11.46 -5.87
N ARG A 55 9.01 -10.71 -6.32
CA ARG A 55 8.22 -11.07 -7.52
C ARG A 55 9.08 -11.14 -8.77
N PHE A 56 10.01 -10.20 -8.95
CA PHE A 56 10.97 -10.26 -10.04
C PHE A 56 11.85 -11.51 -9.97
N SER A 57 12.40 -11.83 -8.78
CA SER A 57 13.25 -13.01 -8.55
C SER A 57 12.53 -14.32 -8.87
N GLU A 58 11.24 -14.41 -8.52
CA GLU A 58 10.39 -15.58 -8.80
C GLU A 58 9.82 -15.60 -10.23
N ARG A 59 10.13 -14.58 -11.05
CA ARG A 59 9.57 -14.39 -12.40
C ARG A 59 8.04 -14.31 -12.42
N LEU A 60 7.47 -13.69 -11.39
CA LEU A 60 6.02 -13.49 -11.27
C LEU A 60 5.65 -12.03 -11.52
N ALA A 61 4.41 -11.81 -11.97
CA ALA A 61 3.92 -10.45 -12.24
C ALA A 61 3.87 -9.62 -10.95
N GLY A 62 4.26 -8.34 -11.07
CA GLY A 62 4.23 -7.34 -10.00
C GLY A 62 3.14 -6.28 -10.18
N ASN A 63 2.48 -6.21 -11.34
CA ASN A 63 1.36 -5.30 -11.59
C ASN A 63 0.01 -6.02 -11.63
N LEU A 64 -1.06 -5.22 -11.54
CA LEU A 64 -2.41 -5.59 -11.94
C LEU A 64 -2.85 -4.68 -13.09
N ALA A 65 -3.34 -5.26 -14.19
CA ALA A 65 -3.79 -4.52 -15.37
C ALA A 65 -4.93 -3.53 -15.02
N GLN A 66 -5.88 -3.95 -14.18
CA GLN A 66 -6.99 -3.11 -13.73
C GLN A 66 -6.56 -1.87 -12.91
N VAL A 67 -5.36 -1.89 -12.31
CA VAL A 67 -4.81 -0.74 -11.56
C VAL A 67 -3.97 0.15 -12.46
N THR A 68 -3.19 -0.44 -13.37
CA THR A 68 -2.16 0.27 -14.15
C THR A 68 -2.57 0.65 -15.58
N GLY A 69 -3.67 0.08 -16.10
CA GLY A 69 -4.06 0.22 -17.51
C GLY A 69 -3.17 -0.56 -18.49
N ALA A 70 -2.21 -1.36 -18.00
CA ALA A 70 -1.37 -2.19 -18.86
C ALA A 70 -2.21 -3.25 -19.60
N ARG A 71 -1.78 -3.63 -20.81
CA ARG A 71 -2.45 -4.70 -21.61
C ARG A 71 -2.51 -6.08 -20.94
N GLY A 72 -1.74 -6.29 -19.87
CA GLY A 72 -1.73 -7.55 -19.13
C GLY A 72 -0.70 -7.54 -18.00
N ALA A 73 -0.54 -8.69 -17.36
CA ALA A 73 0.45 -8.89 -16.30
C ALA A 73 1.89 -8.72 -16.82
N ARG A 74 2.76 -8.13 -16.01
CA ARG A 74 4.16 -7.80 -16.28
C ARG A 74 5.01 -8.11 -15.07
N ILE A 75 6.13 -8.78 -15.28
CA ILE A 75 7.23 -8.80 -14.33
C ILE A 75 7.82 -7.38 -14.34
N LEU A 76 7.95 -6.77 -13.17
CA LEU A 76 8.44 -5.40 -13.01
C LEU A 76 9.86 -5.39 -12.45
N GLY A 77 10.67 -4.41 -12.86
CA GLY A 77 12.04 -4.24 -12.39
C GLY A 77 13.09 -4.77 -13.37
N ALA A 78 14.35 -4.63 -12.98
CA ALA A 78 15.52 -5.09 -13.72
C ALA A 78 16.57 -5.64 -12.74
N LEU A 79 17.34 -6.62 -13.19
CA LEU A 79 18.42 -7.22 -12.39
C LEU A 79 19.74 -6.55 -12.73
N TYR A 80 20.38 -6.00 -11.71
CA TYR A 80 21.74 -5.47 -11.77
C TYR A 80 22.60 -6.32 -10.82
N PRO A 81 23.40 -7.26 -11.33
CA PRO A 81 24.23 -8.12 -10.48
C PRO A 81 25.17 -7.31 -9.60
N ALA A 82 25.28 -7.72 -8.33
CA ALA A 82 26.35 -7.24 -7.45
C ALA A 82 27.71 -7.71 -7.98
N ARG A 83 28.80 -7.08 -7.52
CA ARG A 83 30.16 -7.50 -7.84
C ARG A 83 30.51 -8.82 -7.16
#